data_AF-A0A0K8W8Q6-F1
#
_entry.id   AF-A0A0K8W8Q6-F1
#
_cell.length_a   1.000
_cell.length_b   1.000
_cell.length_c   1.000
_cell.angle_alpha   90.00
_cell.angle_beta   90.00
_cell.angle_gamma   90.00
#
_symmetry.space_group_name_H-M   'P 1'
#
loop_
_entity.id
_entity.type
_entity.pdbx_description
1 polymer ?
#
loop_
_entity_poly.entity_id
_entity_poly.type
_entity_poly.pdbx_seq_one_letter_code
_entity_poly.pdbx_strand_id
1 'polypeptide(L)'
;MLRSLRPLRSCYGKTIIFALVTLCFILYIKVLQVEDTIREAQSQNAKLKSLQEQNDVLPKEEIYKHRARINPRHRALERPHNELEPSTESIYELSIRMDLQKQDPALGALGTSAHLSGEAARRGEEIYKKISLNQEISERLSYNRTLVDSRHPACLRQTFDLETLPSTSVIVIFYNEPYSVLVRTVHSTLNTCNEKVLKEIILVDDGSTNDELHGKLDYYISTRIPNGKVKVLRLKNRLGLIRARLAGARIATGDVLIFLDAHCEANIGWCEPLLQRIKESRTSVLVPIIDVIDSKDFQYSTNGYKSFQVGGFEWSGHFDWIELSDREKKRQLRECDQPREICPAYSPTMAGGLFAIDRRYFWDSGSYDEQMDGWGGENLEMSFRIWQCGGTIETIPCSRVGHVFRDFHPYEFPNDRDTHGINTARMALVWMDNYVNIFFLHRPDLKNHPDIGDLTHRKLLRKKLRCKSFNWYLENIYPEKFVPTKNVLAYGQIRALSKELCADDLSQNNEKPYNLGIFWCAKILTKSQFFTLTDTQVLRNELSCATVPHGRGDVRVVKMVSCMDNDDYNEQWSYENEHLIHLNTGLCLDHMGLRSSDELQVTRCDNDSETQRWTIQHEKLL
;
A
#
# COMPACT_ATOMS: atom_id res chain seq x y z
N MET A 1 35.97 61.99 11.67
CA MET A 1 36.59 60.67 11.51
C MET A 1 35.88 59.89 10.40
N LEU A 2 35.94 60.41 9.16
CA LEU A 2 35.27 59.86 7.97
C LEU A 2 36.33 59.59 6.90
N ARG A 3 37.08 58.48 7.05
CA ARG A 3 38.00 57.91 6.04
C ARG A 3 38.52 56.56 6.55
N SER A 4 37.72 55.47 6.47
CA SER A 4 38.25 54.12 6.76
C SER A 4 37.38 52.92 6.29
N LEU A 5 36.56 53.03 5.22
CA LEU A 5 35.74 51.88 4.78
C LEU A 5 35.74 51.67 3.26
N ARG A 6 36.89 51.86 2.60
CA ARG A 6 37.06 51.52 1.17
C ARG A 6 37.62 50.11 0.84
N PRO A 7 38.25 49.30 1.73
CA PRO A 7 38.76 48.00 1.28
C PRO A 7 37.74 46.84 1.35
N LEU A 8 36.67 46.94 2.16
CA LEU A 8 35.75 45.82 2.41
C LEU A 8 34.73 45.54 1.29
N ARG A 9 34.37 46.54 0.46
CA ARG A 9 33.46 46.32 -0.70
C ARG A 9 34.14 45.61 -1.88
N SER A 10 35.47 45.61 -1.96
CA SER A 10 36.20 44.94 -3.05
C SER A 10 36.34 43.42 -2.83
N CYS A 11 36.33 42.96 -1.58
CA CYS A 11 36.48 41.55 -1.25
C CYS A 11 35.19 40.76 -1.51
N TYR A 12 34.04 41.28 -1.05
CA TYR A 12 32.74 40.63 -1.24
C TYR A 12 32.30 40.49 -2.72
N GLY A 13 32.58 41.50 -3.54
CA GLY A 13 32.30 41.43 -4.98
C GLY A 13 33.15 40.37 -5.69
N LYS A 14 34.42 40.21 -5.29
CA LYS A 14 35.32 39.20 -5.87
C LYS A 14 34.95 37.78 -5.44
N THR A 15 34.50 37.57 -4.20
CA THR A 15 34.02 36.26 -3.74
C THR A 15 32.72 35.82 -4.41
N ILE A 16 31.79 36.75 -4.67
CA ILE A 16 30.54 36.43 -5.38
C ILE A 16 30.83 36.08 -6.85
N ILE A 17 31.71 36.84 -7.52
CA ILE A 17 32.12 36.54 -8.89
C ILE A 17 32.83 35.18 -8.95
N PHE A 18 33.73 34.89 -8.00
CA PHE A 18 34.41 33.61 -7.94
C PHE A 18 33.41 32.45 -7.74
N ALA A 19 32.46 32.60 -6.82
CA ALA A 19 31.42 31.60 -6.57
C ALA A 19 30.55 31.33 -7.81
N LEU A 20 30.14 32.39 -8.52
CA LEU A 20 29.36 32.26 -9.76
C LEU A 20 30.17 31.61 -10.88
N VAL A 21 31.46 31.93 -11.03
CA VAL A 21 32.34 31.29 -12.02
C VAL A 21 32.53 29.81 -11.69
N THR A 22 32.72 29.43 -10.42
CA THR A 22 32.78 28.02 -10.02
C THR A 22 31.46 27.29 -10.27
N LEU A 23 30.31 27.93 -10.01
CA LEU A 23 29.00 27.33 -10.27
C LEU A 23 28.80 27.08 -11.78
N CYS A 24 29.14 28.07 -12.62
CA CYS A 24 29.11 27.93 -14.07
C CYS A 24 30.06 26.85 -14.57
N PHE A 25 31.25 26.72 -13.98
CA PHE A 25 32.21 25.67 -14.34
C PHE A 25 31.72 24.27 -13.94
N ILE A 26 31.09 24.13 -12.76
CA ILE A 26 30.45 22.87 -12.33
C ILE A 26 29.28 22.51 -13.24
N LEU A 27 28.46 23.48 -13.62
CA LEU A 27 27.37 23.26 -14.58
C LEU A 27 27.90 22.88 -15.97
N TYR A 28 28.98 23.53 -16.42
CA TYR A 28 29.64 23.20 -17.69
C TYR A 28 30.21 21.77 -17.68
N ILE A 29 30.89 21.35 -16.61
CA ILE A 29 31.37 19.96 -16.47
C ILE A 29 30.19 18.97 -16.44
N LYS A 30 29.09 19.29 -15.75
CA LYS A 30 27.91 18.41 -15.76
C LYS A 30 27.29 18.30 -17.16
N VAL A 31 27.25 19.39 -17.93
CA VAL A 31 26.76 19.37 -19.31
C VAL A 31 27.67 18.52 -20.20
N LEU A 32 29.00 18.65 -20.08
CA LEU A 32 29.94 17.80 -20.80
C LEU A 32 29.81 16.32 -20.43
N GLN A 33 29.63 16.00 -19.15
CA GLN A 33 29.38 14.62 -18.71
C GLN A 33 28.08 14.04 -19.28
N VAL A 34 27.03 14.86 -19.40
CA VAL A 34 25.77 14.44 -20.04
C VAL A 34 25.96 14.24 -21.54
N GLU A 35 26.71 15.10 -22.23
CA GLU A 35 27.03 14.92 -23.66
C GLU A 35 27.87 13.66 -23.92
N ASP A 36 28.85 13.36 -23.07
CA ASP A 36 29.64 12.11 -23.17
C ASP A 36 28.77 10.87 -22.94
N THR A 37 27.86 10.92 -21.96
CA THR A 37 26.91 9.83 -21.69
C THR A 37 25.96 9.61 -22.88
N ILE A 38 25.50 10.69 -23.53
CA ILE A 38 24.66 10.61 -24.73
C ILE A 38 25.45 10.03 -25.92
N ARG A 39 26.73 10.41 -26.08
CA ARG A 39 27.60 9.86 -27.13
C ARG A 39 27.89 8.38 -26.93
N GLU A 40 28.11 7.94 -25.69
CA GLU A 40 28.28 6.52 -25.35
C GLU A 40 27.01 5.72 -25.64
N ALA A 41 25.83 6.24 -25.28
CA ALA A 41 24.55 5.62 -25.58
C ALA A 41 24.27 5.52 -27.09
N GLN A 42 24.65 6.56 -27.86
CA GLN A 42 24.54 6.55 -29.33
C GLN A 42 25.51 5.56 -29.97
N SER A 43 26.74 5.42 -29.45
CA SER A 43 27.73 4.43 -29.90
C SER A 43 27.28 2.99 -29.62
N GLN A 44 26.68 2.74 -28.45
CA GLN A 44 26.12 1.42 -28.12
C GLN A 44 24.91 1.07 -29.00
N ASN A 45 24.04 2.04 -29.28
CA ASN A 45 22.93 1.84 -30.22
C ASN A 45 23.40 1.60 -31.68
N ALA A 46 24.48 2.24 -32.10
CA ALA A 46 25.08 1.99 -33.42
C ALA A 46 25.68 0.57 -33.52
N LYS A 47 26.34 0.09 -32.44
CA LYS A 47 26.81 -1.30 -32.34
C LYS A 47 25.66 -2.32 -32.32
N LEU A 48 24.55 -1.99 -31.66
CA LEU A 48 23.38 -2.86 -31.60
C LEU A 48 22.70 -2.96 -32.97
N LYS A 49 22.61 -1.85 -33.72
CA LYS A 49 22.12 -1.83 -35.09
C LYS A 49 23.00 -2.62 -36.06
N SER A 50 24.33 -2.52 -35.95
CA SER A 50 25.23 -3.31 -36.82
C SER A 50 25.18 -4.80 -36.52
N LEU A 51 24.90 -5.20 -35.28
CA LEU A 51 24.66 -6.60 -34.90
C LEU A 51 23.30 -7.12 -35.38
N GLN A 52 22.30 -6.25 -35.53
CA GLN A 52 21.00 -6.60 -36.11
C GLN A 52 21.07 -6.73 -37.64
N GLU A 53 21.80 -5.86 -38.33
CA GLU A 53 21.99 -5.92 -39.78
C GLU A 53 22.86 -7.12 -40.23
N GLN A 54 23.72 -7.64 -39.36
CA GLN A 54 24.50 -8.86 -39.64
C GLN A 54 23.70 -10.18 -39.49
N ASN A 55 22.55 -10.16 -38.80
CA ASN A 55 21.71 -11.36 -38.62
C ASN A 55 20.60 -11.50 -39.67
N ASP A 56 20.45 -10.54 -40.60
CA ASP A 56 19.40 -10.54 -41.63
C ASP A 56 19.89 -10.86 -43.05
N VAL A 57 21.08 -11.46 -43.20
CA VAL A 57 21.60 -11.91 -44.49
C VAL A 57 21.99 -13.38 -44.46
N LEU A 58 21.04 -14.27 -44.78
CA LEU A 58 21.28 -15.49 -45.57
C LEU A 58 19.95 -16.01 -46.18
N PRO A 59 19.94 -16.46 -47.46
CA PRO A 59 18.73 -16.50 -48.29
C PRO A 59 17.94 -17.82 -48.19
N LYS A 60 16.61 -17.71 -48.38
CA LYS A 60 15.72 -18.82 -48.75
C LYS A 60 15.92 -19.16 -50.23
N GLU A 61 16.51 -20.32 -50.54
CA GLU A 61 16.06 -21.23 -51.61
C GLU A 61 16.86 -22.55 -51.60
N GLU A 62 16.19 -23.62 -52.05
CA GLU A 62 16.65 -25.01 -52.24
C GLU A 62 16.83 -25.90 -50.99
N ILE A 63 15.88 -26.84 -50.79
CA ILE A 63 16.12 -28.30 -50.72
C ILE A 63 14.75 -29.01 -50.76
N TYR A 64 14.37 -29.44 -51.96
CA TYR A 64 13.56 -30.65 -52.19
C TYR A 64 14.19 -31.36 -53.37
N LYS A 65 14.92 -32.45 -53.10
CA LYS A 65 15.21 -33.56 -54.04
C LYS A 65 16.14 -34.55 -53.33
N HIS A 66 15.57 -35.63 -52.79
CA HIS A 66 16.02 -37.01 -53.00
C HIS A 66 15.22 -37.96 -52.11
N ARG A 67 14.24 -38.64 -52.70
CA ARG A 67 13.97 -40.05 -52.37
C ARG A 67 13.46 -40.79 -53.61
N ALA A 68 14.30 -41.75 -54.01
CA ALA A 68 14.03 -43.00 -54.72
C ALA A 68 12.92 -43.05 -55.79
N ARG A 69 13.33 -43.34 -57.02
CA ARG A 69 12.51 -44.00 -58.06
C ARG A 69 12.32 -45.48 -57.71
N ILE A 70 11.09 -46.01 -57.71
CA ILE A 70 10.69 -47.30 -58.31
C ILE A 70 9.23 -47.18 -58.81
N ASN A 71 8.95 -47.86 -59.93
CA ASN A 71 7.90 -47.75 -60.95
C ASN A 71 6.43 -48.11 -60.53
N PRO A 72 5.44 -47.78 -61.40
CA PRO A 72 4.00 -47.82 -61.14
C PRO A 72 3.33 -49.13 -61.62
N ARG A 73 2.19 -49.47 -61.02
CA ARG A 73 0.97 -49.98 -61.71
C ARG A 73 -0.12 -50.39 -60.71
N HIS A 74 -1.35 -50.20 -61.19
CA HIS A 74 -2.61 -50.83 -60.76
C HIS A 74 -3.57 -50.07 -59.83
N ARG A 75 -4.53 -49.45 -60.53
CA ARG A 75 -5.97 -49.79 -60.53
C ARG A 75 -6.84 -49.11 -59.48
N ALA A 76 -7.74 -48.30 -60.01
CA ALA A 76 -8.92 -47.75 -59.39
C ALA A 76 -9.69 -48.76 -58.53
N LEU A 77 -10.16 -48.28 -57.38
CA LEU A 77 -11.34 -48.76 -56.68
C LEU A 77 -11.94 -47.57 -55.91
N GLU A 78 -13.11 -47.14 -56.37
CA GLU A 78 -14.01 -46.23 -55.69
C GLU A 78 -14.54 -46.85 -54.38
N ARG A 79 -14.89 -45.96 -53.42
CA ARG A 79 -16.00 -45.99 -52.43
C ARG A 79 -15.54 -45.54 -51.01
N PRO A 80 -16.44 -45.04 -50.15
CA PRO A 80 -17.20 -43.80 -50.30
C PRO A 80 -17.30 -43.01 -48.97
N HIS A 81 -17.94 -41.83 -49.03
CA HIS A 81 -18.70 -41.18 -47.95
C HIS A 81 -18.05 -40.87 -46.59
N ASN A 82 -17.91 -39.56 -46.35
CA ASN A 82 -18.35 -38.86 -45.13
C ASN A 82 -18.22 -39.62 -43.81
N GLU A 83 -17.06 -39.50 -43.18
CA GLU A 83 -17.01 -39.34 -41.73
C GLU A 83 -16.72 -37.87 -41.45
N LEU A 84 -17.80 -37.11 -41.28
CA LEU A 84 -17.74 -35.87 -40.49
C LEU A 84 -17.50 -36.33 -39.06
N GLU A 85 -16.23 -36.35 -38.62
CA GLU A 85 -15.94 -36.36 -37.19
C GLU A 85 -16.49 -35.06 -36.59
N PRO A 86 -17.45 -35.10 -35.65
CA PRO A 86 -17.78 -33.93 -34.88
C PRO A 86 -16.67 -33.75 -33.86
N SER A 87 -15.59 -33.03 -34.22
CA SER A 87 -14.76 -32.41 -33.19
C SER A 87 -15.57 -31.25 -32.60
N THR A 88 -16.51 -31.55 -31.71
CA THR A 88 -17.13 -30.50 -30.89
C THR A 88 -16.09 -30.09 -29.88
N GLU A 89 -15.17 -29.25 -30.33
CA GLU A 89 -14.21 -28.54 -29.50
C GLU A 89 -14.97 -27.88 -28.34
N SER A 90 -14.48 -28.07 -27.11
CA SER A 90 -15.09 -27.50 -25.91
C SER A 90 -15.35 -26.00 -26.11
N ILE A 91 -16.54 -25.52 -25.76
CA ILE A 91 -16.87 -24.09 -25.81
C ILE A 91 -15.84 -23.24 -25.03
N TYR A 92 -15.27 -23.82 -23.97
CA TYR A 92 -14.24 -23.18 -23.16
C TYR A 92 -12.90 -23.09 -23.89
N GLU A 93 -12.53 -24.11 -24.68
CA GLU A 93 -11.31 -24.08 -25.49
C GLU A 93 -11.40 -23.00 -26.56
N LEU A 94 -12.54 -22.89 -27.25
CA LEU A 94 -12.76 -21.83 -28.22
C LEU A 94 -12.64 -20.45 -27.57
N SER A 95 -13.29 -20.25 -26.42
CA SER A 95 -13.20 -18.99 -25.66
C SER A 95 -11.77 -18.65 -25.26
N ILE A 96 -11.01 -19.62 -24.73
CA ILE A 96 -9.61 -19.41 -24.32
C ILE A 96 -8.74 -19.10 -25.53
N ARG A 97 -8.93 -19.75 -26.67
CA ARG A 97 -8.17 -19.44 -27.89
C ARG A 97 -8.44 -18.01 -28.37
N MET A 98 -9.68 -17.55 -28.29
CA MET A 98 -10.02 -16.16 -28.61
C MET A 98 -9.34 -15.16 -27.66
N ASP A 99 -9.29 -15.46 -26.36
CA ASP A 99 -8.56 -14.64 -25.39
C ASP A 99 -7.07 -14.57 -25.73
N LEU A 100 -6.44 -15.71 -26.01
CA LEU A 100 -5.02 -15.80 -26.33
C LEU A 100 -4.68 -15.10 -27.66
N GLN A 101 -5.57 -15.18 -28.66
CA GLN A 101 -5.43 -14.44 -29.92
C GLN A 101 -5.57 -12.92 -29.76
N LYS A 102 -6.29 -12.47 -28.73
CA LYS A 102 -6.44 -11.05 -28.40
C LYS A 102 -5.16 -10.46 -27.78
N GLN A 103 -4.28 -11.29 -27.23
CA GLN A 103 -3.06 -10.83 -26.55
C GLN A 103 -1.99 -10.35 -27.54
N ASP A 104 -1.33 -9.25 -27.17
CA ASP A 104 -0.14 -8.73 -27.84
C ASP A 104 1.06 -8.89 -26.90
N PRO A 105 2.03 -9.77 -27.22
CA PRO A 105 3.22 -9.98 -26.38
C PRO A 105 4.08 -8.74 -26.17
N ALA A 106 4.02 -7.75 -27.07
CA ALA A 106 4.79 -6.51 -26.93
C ALA A 106 4.09 -5.51 -25.98
N LEU A 107 2.75 -5.58 -25.87
CA LEU A 107 1.97 -4.66 -25.05
C LEU A 107 2.22 -4.89 -23.56
N GLY A 108 2.67 -3.84 -22.87
CA GLY A 108 2.98 -3.88 -21.44
C GLY A 108 4.09 -4.87 -21.05
N ALA A 109 4.91 -5.30 -22.01
CA ALA A 109 6.06 -6.15 -21.78
C ALA A 109 7.05 -5.47 -20.81
N LEU A 110 7.72 -6.26 -19.97
CA LEU A 110 8.63 -5.78 -18.94
C LEU A 110 7.95 -4.84 -17.91
N GLY A 111 6.61 -4.87 -17.80
CA GLY A 111 5.85 -3.99 -16.91
C GLY A 111 5.74 -2.54 -17.40
N THR A 112 5.95 -2.28 -18.70
CA THR A 112 5.76 -0.95 -19.30
C THR A 112 4.27 -0.55 -19.36
N SER A 113 3.98 0.75 -19.49
CA SER A 113 2.60 1.23 -19.66
C SER A 113 2.01 0.73 -20.96
N ALA A 114 0.74 0.32 -20.93
CA ALA A 114 0.01 -0.15 -22.09
C ALA A 114 -1.03 0.88 -22.54
N HIS A 115 -1.11 1.13 -23.84
CA HIS A 115 -2.07 2.07 -24.40
C HIS A 115 -2.79 1.44 -25.59
N LEU A 116 -4.12 1.59 -25.61
CA LEU A 116 -4.96 1.16 -26.74
C LEU A 116 -5.42 2.38 -27.52
N SER A 117 -5.86 2.16 -28.75
CA SER A 117 -6.43 3.20 -29.62
C SER A 117 -7.81 2.80 -30.16
N GLY A 118 -8.53 3.78 -30.70
CA GLY A 118 -9.82 3.56 -31.36
C GLY A 118 -10.93 3.07 -30.43
N GLU A 119 -11.71 2.10 -30.90
CA GLU A 119 -12.85 1.56 -30.16
C GLU A 119 -12.45 0.80 -28.90
N ALA A 120 -11.32 0.09 -28.93
CA ALA A 120 -10.80 -0.61 -27.76
C ALA A 120 -10.48 0.36 -26.61
N ALA A 121 -9.88 1.52 -26.91
CA ALA A 121 -9.63 2.55 -25.90
C ALA A 121 -10.93 3.03 -25.24
N ARG A 122 -11.96 3.33 -26.05
CA ARG A 122 -13.27 3.78 -25.54
C ARG A 122 -13.94 2.75 -24.64
N ARG A 123 -13.92 1.46 -25.04
CA ARG A 123 -14.45 0.37 -24.19
C ARG A 123 -13.69 0.24 -22.88
N GLY A 124 -12.37 0.38 -22.91
CA GLY A 124 -11.53 0.37 -21.71
C GLY A 124 -11.89 1.48 -20.73
N GLU A 125 -12.11 2.70 -21.21
CA GLU A 125 -12.54 3.84 -20.38
C GLU A 125 -13.94 3.63 -19.78
N GLU A 126 -14.88 3.07 -20.54
CA GLU A 126 -16.22 2.76 -20.06
C GLU A 126 -16.21 1.69 -18.96
N ILE A 127 -15.36 0.68 -19.09
CA ILE A 127 -15.18 -0.35 -18.06
C ILE A 127 -14.46 0.25 -16.84
N TYR A 128 -13.41 1.04 -17.04
CA TYR A 128 -12.66 1.68 -15.95
C TYR A 128 -13.57 2.51 -15.05
N LYS A 129 -14.52 3.27 -15.62
CA LYS A 129 -15.51 4.04 -14.84
C LYS A 129 -16.42 3.18 -13.97
N LYS A 130 -16.61 1.90 -14.30
CA LYS A 130 -17.47 0.98 -13.54
C LYS A 130 -16.71 0.21 -12.48
N ILE A 131 -15.48 -0.22 -12.77
CA ILE A 131 -14.74 -1.14 -11.89
C ILE A 131 -13.36 -0.66 -11.42
N SER A 132 -12.96 0.57 -11.75
CA SER A 132 -11.63 1.14 -11.46
C SER A 132 -10.47 0.26 -11.93
N LEU A 133 -10.65 -0.44 -13.05
CA LEU A 133 -9.64 -1.28 -13.67
C LEU A 133 -9.89 -1.38 -15.17
N ASN A 134 -8.86 -1.12 -15.97
CA ASN A 134 -8.96 -1.18 -17.43
C ASN A 134 -8.86 -2.63 -17.93
N GLN A 135 -9.96 -3.37 -17.79
CA GLN A 135 -10.04 -4.78 -18.16
C GLN A 135 -9.70 -5.01 -19.65
N GLU A 136 -10.06 -4.08 -20.53
CA GLU A 136 -9.82 -4.16 -21.97
C GLU A 136 -8.32 -4.11 -22.31
N ILE A 137 -7.51 -3.36 -21.53
CA ILE A 137 -6.05 -3.47 -21.57
C ILE A 137 -5.60 -4.82 -21.03
N SER A 138 -6.07 -5.20 -19.85
CA SER A 138 -5.67 -6.46 -19.21
C SER A 138 -5.86 -7.68 -20.10
N GLU A 139 -6.95 -7.74 -20.85
CA GLU A 139 -7.24 -8.85 -21.78
C GLU A 139 -6.31 -8.92 -22.98
N ARG A 140 -5.61 -7.83 -23.32
CA ARG A 140 -4.60 -7.79 -24.40
C ARG A 140 -3.18 -8.00 -23.88
N LEU A 141 -2.96 -7.89 -22.58
CA LEU A 141 -1.66 -8.20 -22.00
C LEU A 141 -1.47 -9.71 -21.95
N SER A 142 -0.25 -10.14 -22.23
CA SER A 142 0.13 -11.55 -22.04
C SER A 142 -0.13 -11.99 -20.60
N TYR A 143 -0.74 -13.17 -20.42
CA TYR A 143 -0.86 -13.80 -19.10
C TYR A 143 0.51 -14.13 -18.48
N ASN A 144 1.55 -14.24 -19.32
CA ASN A 144 2.93 -14.54 -18.94
C ASN A 144 3.87 -13.35 -19.19
N ARG A 145 3.36 -12.10 -19.14
CA ARG A 145 4.24 -10.94 -19.33
C ARG A 145 5.33 -10.93 -18.25
N THR A 146 6.55 -10.60 -18.66
CA THR A 146 7.69 -10.47 -17.76
C THR A 146 7.75 -9.07 -17.16
N LEU A 147 8.47 -8.94 -16.05
CA LEU A 147 8.72 -7.68 -15.36
C LEU A 147 10.23 -7.41 -15.31
N VAL A 148 10.62 -6.13 -15.22
CA VAL A 148 12.00 -5.78 -14.87
C VAL A 148 12.28 -6.19 -13.42
N ASP A 149 13.46 -6.76 -13.16
CA ASP A 149 13.92 -7.01 -11.79
C ASP A 149 14.22 -5.66 -11.11
N SER A 150 13.31 -5.23 -10.25
CA SER A 150 13.37 -3.94 -9.55
C SER A 150 14.03 -4.04 -8.17
N ARG A 151 14.53 -5.22 -7.80
CA ARG A 151 15.14 -5.47 -6.49
C ARG A 151 16.49 -4.78 -6.38
N HIS A 152 16.94 -4.59 -5.14
CA HIS A 152 18.28 -4.09 -4.88
C HIS A 152 19.34 -5.07 -5.45
N PRO A 153 20.44 -4.60 -6.08
CA PRO A 153 21.49 -5.48 -6.63
C PRO A 153 22.09 -6.48 -5.63
N ALA A 154 22.00 -6.20 -4.33
CA ALA A 154 22.43 -7.12 -3.27
C ALA A 154 21.48 -8.31 -3.07
N CYS A 155 20.19 -8.16 -3.35
CA CYS A 155 19.23 -9.27 -3.32
C CYS A 155 19.59 -10.35 -4.33
N LEU A 156 20.08 -9.96 -5.51
CA LEU A 156 20.49 -10.88 -6.57
C LEU A 156 21.70 -11.75 -6.20
N ARG A 157 22.44 -11.37 -5.15
CA ARG A 157 23.59 -12.12 -4.63
C ARG A 157 23.20 -13.08 -3.51
N GLN A 158 21.96 -13.02 -3.00
CA GLN A 158 21.48 -13.96 -2.00
C GLN A 158 21.26 -15.33 -2.63
N THR A 159 21.70 -16.37 -1.92
CA THR A 159 21.46 -17.76 -2.30
C THR A 159 20.63 -18.43 -1.21
N PHE A 160 19.69 -19.26 -1.63
CA PHE A 160 18.79 -19.98 -0.72
C PHE A 160 18.91 -21.47 -0.97
N ASP A 161 19.00 -22.25 0.12
CA ASP A 161 19.02 -23.70 0.04
C ASP A 161 17.59 -24.25 -0.09
N LEU A 162 17.17 -24.48 -1.33
CA LEU A 162 15.82 -24.90 -1.68
C LEU A 162 15.41 -26.25 -1.06
N GLU A 163 16.37 -27.12 -0.71
CA GLU A 163 16.08 -28.43 -0.12
C GLU A 163 15.67 -28.32 1.35
N THR A 164 16.04 -27.22 2.01
CA THR A 164 15.78 -27.00 3.43
C THR A 164 14.81 -25.85 3.70
N LEU A 165 14.34 -25.15 2.66
CA LEU A 165 13.28 -24.16 2.78
C LEU A 165 11.92 -24.84 3.06
N PRO A 166 11.05 -24.22 3.88
CA PRO A 166 9.70 -24.73 4.08
C PRO A 166 8.88 -24.64 2.79
N SER A 167 7.99 -25.61 2.58
CA SER A 167 7.07 -25.58 1.44
C SER A 167 5.98 -24.51 1.65
N THR A 168 5.42 -23.97 0.57
CA THR A 168 4.40 -22.91 0.65
C THR A 168 3.12 -23.25 -0.12
N SER A 169 1.98 -22.89 0.49
CA SER A 169 0.68 -22.81 -0.18
C SER A 169 0.34 -21.34 -0.41
N VAL A 170 0.24 -20.93 -1.67
CA VAL A 170 -0.21 -19.58 -2.03
C VAL A 170 -1.73 -19.59 -2.11
N ILE A 171 -2.41 -18.72 -1.36
CA ILE A 171 -3.86 -18.63 -1.29
C ILE A 171 -4.30 -17.31 -1.92
N VAL A 172 -5.09 -17.39 -2.99
CA VAL A 172 -5.61 -16.25 -3.74
C VAL A 172 -7.13 -16.24 -3.60
N ILE A 173 -7.68 -15.17 -3.02
CA ILE A 173 -9.12 -15.01 -2.83
C ILE A 173 -9.63 -14.11 -3.93
N PHE A 174 -10.74 -14.48 -4.57
CA PHE A 174 -11.35 -13.67 -5.61
C PHE A 174 -12.88 -13.69 -5.52
N TYR A 175 -13.47 -12.57 -5.93
CA TYR A 175 -14.91 -12.40 -6.13
C TYR A 175 -15.09 -11.50 -7.35
N ASN A 176 -15.68 -12.00 -8.42
CA ASN A 176 -15.92 -11.23 -9.65
C ASN A 176 -14.68 -10.47 -10.17
N GLU A 177 -13.49 -11.04 -9.99
CA GLU A 177 -12.26 -10.48 -10.54
C GLU A 177 -12.24 -10.65 -12.07
N PRO A 178 -11.75 -9.69 -12.86
CA PRO A 178 -11.57 -9.90 -14.29
C PRO A 178 -10.70 -11.14 -14.58
N TYR A 179 -11.18 -12.02 -15.46
CA TYR A 179 -10.56 -13.31 -15.75
C TYR A 179 -9.08 -13.18 -16.12
N SER A 180 -8.75 -12.20 -16.98
CA SER A 180 -7.37 -11.95 -17.42
C SER A 180 -6.41 -11.58 -16.30
N VAL A 181 -6.91 -10.89 -15.28
CA VAL A 181 -6.12 -10.43 -14.13
C VAL A 181 -5.84 -11.60 -13.18
N LEU A 182 -6.88 -12.36 -12.82
CA LEU A 182 -6.75 -13.56 -11.98
C LEU A 182 -5.77 -14.57 -12.60
N VAL A 183 -5.92 -14.86 -13.89
CA VAL A 183 -5.06 -15.80 -14.60
C VAL A 183 -3.61 -15.31 -14.65
N ARG A 184 -3.38 -14.00 -14.80
CA ARG A 184 -2.02 -13.43 -14.75
C ARG A 184 -1.40 -13.54 -13.36
N THR A 185 -2.17 -13.38 -12.28
CA THR A 185 -1.68 -13.62 -10.90
C THR A 185 -1.23 -15.06 -10.71
N VAL A 186 -1.99 -16.04 -11.25
CA VAL A 186 -1.63 -17.46 -11.21
C VAL A 186 -0.32 -17.71 -11.96
N HIS A 187 -0.21 -17.26 -13.21
CA HIS A 187 0.99 -17.42 -14.02
C HIS A 187 2.19 -16.71 -13.41
N SER A 188 2.02 -15.48 -12.95
CA SER A 188 3.08 -14.74 -12.26
C SER A 188 3.61 -15.52 -11.06
N THR A 189 2.74 -16.07 -10.23
CA THR A 189 3.12 -16.91 -9.08
C THR A 189 3.91 -18.16 -9.53
N LEU A 190 3.41 -18.89 -10.52
CA LEU A 190 4.06 -20.10 -11.04
C LEU A 190 5.43 -19.81 -11.66
N ASN A 191 5.57 -18.69 -12.36
CA ASN A 191 6.77 -18.33 -13.11
C ASN A 191 7.87 -17.73 -12.22
N THR A 192 7.52 -17.15 -11.07
CA THR A 192 8.45 -16.34 -10.25
C THR A 192 8.72 -16.91 -8.86
N CYS A 193 7.93 -17.89 -8.41
CA CYS A 193 8.16 -18.66 -7.19
C CYS A 193 8.76 -20.03 -7.56
N ASN A 194 9.86 -20.43 -6.94
CA ASN A 194 10.54 -21.67 -7.30
C ASN A 194 9.64 -22.92 -7.11
N GLU A 195 9.57 -23.76 -8.13
CA GLU A 195 8.69 -24.94 -8.17
C GLU A 195 8.92 -25.92 -7.00
N LYS A 196 10.15 -26.03 -6.49
CA LYS A 196 10.50 -26.94 -5.40
C LYS A 196 9.83 -26.57 -4.08
N VAL A 197 9.68 -25.27 -3.82
CA VAL A 197 9.06 -24.74 -2.59
C VAL A 197 7.58 -24.44 -2.77
N LEU A 198 7.15 -24.10 -4.00
CA LEU A 198 5.74 -23.87 -4.32
C LEU A 198 4.97 -25.20 -4.38
N LYS A 199 4.31 -25.54 -3.28
CA LYS A 199 3.55 -26.79 -3.15
C LYS A 199 2.25 -26.75 -3.92
N GLU A 200 1.49 -25.67 -3.74
CA GLU A 200 0.17 -25.48 -4.36
C GLU A 200 -0.23 -24.01 -4.37
N ILE A 201 -1.09 -23.65 -5.32
CA ILE A 201 -1.85 -22.40 -5.35
C ILE A 201 -3.32 -22.76 -5.13
N ILE A 202 -3.97 -22.09 -4.20
CA ILE A 202 -5.36 -22.32 -3.82
C ILE A 202 -6.16 -21.08 -4.19
N LEU A 203 -6.95 -21.19 -5.25
CA LEU A 203 -7.87 -20.15 -5.67
C LEU A 203 -9.18 -20.33 -4.90
N VAL A 204 -9.55 -19.36 -4.08
CA VAL A 204 -10.79 -19.38 -3.30
C VAL A 204 -11.78 -18.42 -3.92
N ASP A 205 -12.82 -18.99 -4.53
CA ASP A 205 -13.94 -18.24 -5.09
C ASP A 205 -14.96 -17.93 -3.98
N ASP A 206 -15.10 -16.66 -3.62
CA ASP A 206 -16.04 -16.18 -2.60
C ASP A 206 -17.45 -15.94 -3.17
N GLY A 207 -17.95 -16.89 -3.96
CA GLY A 207 -19.30 -16.87 -4.53
C GLY A 207 -19.46 -15.92 -5.72
N SER A 208 -18.50 -15.91 -6.65
CA SER A 208 -18.55 -15.11 -7.88
C SER A 208 -19.79 -15.39 -8.72
N THR A 209 -20.28 -14.35 -9.40
CA THR A 209 -21.39 -14.43 -10.37
C THR A 209 -20.92 -14.33 -11.82
N ASN A 210 -19.64 -13.98 -12.05
CA ASN A 210 -19.06 -13.95 -13.39
C ASN A 210 -18.89 -15.37 -13.95
N ASP A 211 -19.58 -15.67 -15.05
CA ASP A 211 -19.56 -16.99 -15.71
C ASP A 211 -18.17 -17.43 -16.19
N GLU A 212 -17.30 -16.48 -16.55
CA GLU A 212 -15.92 -16.79 -16.98
C GLU A 212 -15.07 -17.39 -15.85
N LEU A 213 -15.43 -17.08 -14.61
CA LEU A 213 -14.72 -17.58 -13.43
C LEU A 213 -15.16 -18.99 -13.04
N HIS A 214 -16.19 -19.56 -13.68
CA HIS A 214 -16.68 -20.92 -13.40
C HIS A 214 -16.03 -21.95 -14.35
N GLY A 215 -16.81 -22.53 -15.27
CA GLY A 215 -16.37 -23.64 -16.11
C GLY A 215 -15.20 -23.29 -17.02
N LYS A 216 -15.10 -22.03 -17.49
CA LYS A 216 -13.96 -21.56 -18.28
C LYS A 216 -12.66 -21.57 -17.46
N LEU A 217 -12.68 -21.06 -16.22
CA LEU A 217 -11.54 -21.11 -15.32
C LEU A 217 -11.14 -22.55 -14.99
N ASP A 218 -12.09 -23.41 -14.62
CA ASP A 218 -11.80 -24.82 -14.30
C ASP A 218 -11.18 -25.56 -15.50
N TYR A 219 -11.68 -25.28 -16.71
CA TYR A 219 -11.12 -25.80 -17.95
C TYR A 219 -9.72 -25.24 -18.22
N TYR A 220 -9.48 -23.96 -18.01
CA TYR A 220 -8.16 -23.34 -18.17
C TYR A 220 -7.13 -23.96 -17.22
N ILE A 221 -7.48 -24.08 -15.93
CA ILE A 221 -6.60 -24.68 -14.92
C ILE A 221 -6.28 -26.14 -15.27
N SER A 222 -7.26 -26.93 -15.69
CA SER A 222 -7.03 -28.34 -16.03
C SER A 222 -6.26 -28.57 -17.34
N THR A 223 -6.23 -27.60 -18.25
CA THR A 223 -5.59 -27.77 -19.58
C THR A 223 -4.31 -26.97 -19.78
N ARG A 224 -4.11 -25.85 -19.07
CA ARG A 224 -2.98 -24.92 -19.28
C ARG A 224 -2.01 -24.84 -18.11
N ILE A 225 -2.39 -25.37 -16.94
CA ILE A 225 -1.56 -25.32 -15.73
C ILE A 225 -1.06 -26.73 -15.38
N PRO A 226 0.17 -26.88 -14.85
CA PRO A 226 0.67 -28.18 -14.43
C PRO A 226 -0.26 -28.88 -13.44
N ASN A 227 -0.54 -30.16 -13.70
CA ASN A 227 -1.46 -30.97 -12.91
C ASN A 227 -1.10 -30.95 -11.42
N GLY A 228 -2.10 -30.67 -10.57
CA GLY A 228 -1.96 -30.67 -9.12
C GLY A 228 -1.32 -29.42 -8.52
N LYS A 229 -0.85 -28.45 -9.33
CA LYS A 229 -0.28 -27.19 -8.80
C LYS A 229 -1.33 -26.17 -8.39
N VAL A 230 -2.49 -26.11 -9.06
CA VAL A 230 -3.57 -25.18 -8.72
C VAL A 230 -4.82 -25.95 -8.31
N LYS A 231 -5.47 -25.52 -7.22
CA LYS A 231 -6.75 -26.02 -6.73
C LYS A 231 -7.74 -24.88 -6.66
N VAL A 232 -8.98 -25.12 -7.10
CA VAL A 232 -10.06 -24.14 -7.00
C VAL A 232 -11.06 -24.57 -5.93
N LEU A 233 -11.24 -23.75 -4.91
CA LEU A 233 -12.22 -23.92 -3.84
C LEU A 233 -13.40 -22.98 -4.08
N ARG A 234 -14.59 -23.54 -4.30
CA ARG A 234 -15.83 -22.77 -4.53
C ARG A 234 -16.64 -22.64 -3.24
N LEU A 235 -16.83 -21.43 -2.75
CA LEU A 235 -17.75 -21.15 -1.66
C LEU A 235 -19.16 -20.96 -2.21
N LYS A 236 -20.14 -21.63 -1.59
CA LYS A 236 -21.54 -21.61 -2.08
C LYS A 236 -22.21 -20.24 -1.95
N ASN A 237 -21.80 -19.47 -0.95
CA ASN A 237 -22.32 -18.15 -0.64
C ASN A 237 -21.13 -17.20 -0.49
N ARG A 238 -21.34 -15.91 -0.75
CA ARG A 238 -20.35 -14.88 -0.46
C ARG A 238 -20.20 -14.70 1.05
N LEU A 239 -19.03 -15.05 1.58
CA LEU A 239 -18.72 -15.02 3.01
C LEU A 239 -17.85 -13.83 3.40
N GLY A 240 -17.23 -13.13 2.45
CA GLY A 240 -16.28 -12.05 2.67
C GLY A 240 -14.83 -12.53 2.70
N LEU A 241 -13.90 -11.59 2.49
CA LEU A 241 -12.46 -11.85 2.35
C LEU A 241 -11.91 -12.67 3.52
N ILE A 242 -12.31 -12.32 4.74
CA ILE A 242 -11.78 -12.91 5.97
C ILE A 242 -12.13 -14.40 6.06
N ARG A 243 -13.40 -14.75 5.83
CA ARG A 243 -13.86 -16.13 5.89
C ARG A 243 -13.38 -16.95 4.69
N ALA A 244 -13.23 -16.32 3.53
CA ALA A 244 -12.61 -16.96 2.36
C ALA A 244 -11.12 -17.28 2.60
N ARG A 245 -10.35 -16.37 3.21
CA ARG A 245 -8.97 -16.63 3.66
C ARG A 245 -8.90 -17.82 4.61
N LEU A 246 -9.80 -17.89 5.59
CA LEU A 246 -9.88 -19.02 6.52
C LEU A 246 -10.22 -20.33 5.81
N ALA A 247 -11.13 -20.31 4.83
CA ALA A 247 -11.48 -21.49 4.06
C ALA A 247 -10.29 -22.03 3.25
N GLY A 248 -9.54 -21.15 2.58
CA GLY A 248 -8.29 -21.51 1.90
C GLY A 248 -7.23 -22.06 2.87
N ALA A 249 -7.02 -21.39 4.00
CA ALA A 249 -6.04 -21.79 5.01
C ALA A 249 -6.33 -23.18 5.62
N ARG A 250 -7.61 -23.58 5.72
CA ARG A 250 -8.01 -24.89 6.27
C ARG A 250 -7.63 -26.06 5.36
N ILE A 251 -7.62 -25.86 4.04
CA ILE A 251 -7.28 -26.90 3.07
C ILE A 251 -5.81 -26.88 2.62
N ALA A 252 -5.08 -25.81 2.96
CA ALA A 252 -3.67 -25.65 2.65
C ALA A 252 -2.77 -26.67 3.35
N THR A 253 -1.83 -27.23 2.60
CA THR A 253 -0.93 -28.31 3.06
C THR A 253 0.54 -27.93 3.10
N GLY A 254 0.90 -26.74 2.61
CA GLY A 254 2.25 -26.16 2.72
C GLY A 254 2.62 -25.85 4.16
N ASP A 255 3.90 -25.75 4.46
CA ASP A 255 4.39 -25.38 5.79
C ASP A 255 4.12 -23.88 6.07
N VAL A 256 4.20 -23.06 5.02
CA VAL A 256 3.90 -21.62 5.02
C VAL A 256 2.62 -21.34 4.24
N LEU A 257 1.82 -20.41 4.73
CA LEU A 257 0.72 -19.79 4.00
C LEU A 257 1.20 -18.46 3.43
N ILE A 258 1.04 -18.24 2.13
CA ILE A 258 1.21 -16.92 1.52
C ILE A 258 -0.14 -16.49 0.98
N PHE A 259 -0.67 -15.36 1.47
CA PHE A 259 -1.88 -14.76 0.93
C PHE A 259 -1.50 -13.75 -0.14
N LEU A 260 -2.21 -13.78 -1.26
CA LEU A 260 -2.15 -12.77 -2.32
C LEU A 260 -3.56 -12.35 -2.70
N ASP A 261 -3.70 -11.10 -3.11
CA ASP A 261 -4.92 -10.64 -3.77
C ASP A 261 -4.94 -11.14 -5.23
N ALA A 262 -6.12 -11.16 -5.84
CA ALA A 262 -6.33 -11.75 -7.17
C ALA A 262 -5.75 -10.93 -8.34
N HIS A 263 -5.23 -9.74 -8.06
CA HIS A 263 -4.69 -8.77 -9.01
C HIS A 263 -3.27 -8.37 -8.66
N CYS A 264 -2.40 -9.37 -8.63
CA CYS A 264 -0.99 -9.22 -8.28
C CYS A 264 -0.08 -9.76 -9.38
N GLU A 265 1.09 -9.14 -9.54
CA GLU A 265 2.18 -9.67 -10.36
C GLU A 265 3.46 -9.63 -9.53
N ALA A 266 4.01 -10.80 -9.20
CA ALA A 266 5.20 -10.92 -8.39
C ALA A 266 6.48 -10.74 -9.21
N ASN A 267 7.52 -10.16 -8.60
CA ASN A 267 8.84 -10.08 -9.21
C ASN A 267 9.59 -11.42 -9.02
N ILE A 268 10.63 -11.64 -9.82
CA ILE A 268 11.42 -12.88 -9.76
C ILE A 268 12.02 -13.11 -8.37
N GLY A 269 11.92 -14.33 -7.85
CA GLY A 269 12.55 -14.73 -6.58
C GLY A 269 11.96 -14.06 -5.35
N TRP A 270 10.66 -13.74 -5.37
CA TRP A 270 9.96 -13.09 -4.26
C TRP A 270 9.63 -14.06 -3.10
N CYS A 271 9.47 -15.36 -3.37
CA CYS A 271 9.06 -16.35 -2.38
C CYS A 271 10.20 -16.69 -1.41
N GLU A 272 11.39 -16.93 -1.94
CA GLU A 272 12.53 -17.50 -1.22
C GLU A 272 12.98 -16.63 -0.03
N PRO A 273 13.08 -15.29 -0.14
CA PRO A 273 13.39 -14.43 1.02
C PRO A 273 12.35 -14.53 2.14
N LEU A 274 11.06 -14.68 1.81
CA LEU A 274 9.99 -14.85 2.80
C LEU A 274 10.12 -16.19 3.52
N LEU A 275 10.33 -17.28 2.76
CA LEU A 275 10.45 -18.63 3.31
C LEU A 275 11.70 -18.80 4.15
N GLN A 276 12.82 -18.22 3.71
CA GLN A 276 14.07 -18.20 4.48
C GLN A 276 13.86 -17.51 5.83
N ARG A 277 13.17 -16.36 5.84
CA ARG A 277 12.94 -15.63 7.08
C ARG A 277 11.96 -16.35 8.03
N ILE A 278 10.93 -17.03 7.52
CA ILE A 278 10.06 -17.87 8.36
C ILE A 278 10.81 -19.06 8.95
N LYS A 279 11.75 -19.65 8.19
CA LYS A 279 12.62 -20.73 8.67
C LYS A 279 13.48 -20.27 9.85
N GLU A 280 13.95 -19.03 9.85
CA GLU A 280 14.70 -18.43 10.96
C GLU A 280 13.79 -18.10 12.15
N SER A 281 12.58 -17.62 11.89
CA SER A 281 11.63 -17.19 12.91
C SER A 281 10.19 -17.57 12.54
N ARG A 282 9.71 -18.68 13.11
CA ARG A 282 8.35 -19.21 12.88
C ARG A 282 7.24 -18.22 13.25
N THR A 283 7.50 -17.35 14.23
CA THR A 283 6.51 -16.40 14.77
C THR A 283 6.48 -15.06 14.04
N SER A 284 7.22 -14.94 12.93
CA SER A 284 7.25 -13.74 12.10
C SER A 284 6.19 -13.80 11.01
N VAL A 285 5.46 -12.70 10.85
CA VAL A 285 4.53 -12.46 9.74
C VAL A 285 5.22 -11.51 8.77
N LEU A 286 5.38 -11.95 7.53
CA LEU A 286 6.26 -11.27 6.57
C LEU A 286 5.47 -10.63 5.46
N VAL A 287 5.83 -9.41 5.10
CA VAL A 287 5.17 -8.62 4.05
C VAL A 287 6.20 -8.35 2.95
N PRO A 288 5.90 -8.63 1.67
CA PRO A 288 6.74 -8.17 0.57
C PRO A 288 6.65 -6.64 0.44
N ILE A 289 7.60 -6.02 -0.25
CA ILE A 289 7.35 -4.67 -0.77
C ILE A 289 6.21 -4.78 -1.79
N ILE A 290 5.16 -4.00 -1.56
CA ILE A 290 4.00 -3.92 -2.44
C ILE A 290 4.29 -2.81 -3.46
N ASP A 291 4.59 -3.21 -4.69
CA ASP A 291 4.74 -2.30 -5.82
C ASP A 291 3.37 -1.93 -6.41
N VAL A 292 3.31 -0.83 -7.17
CA VAL A 292 2.07 -0.33 -7.75
C VAL A 292 1.93 -0.83 -9.17
N ILE A 293 0.84 -1.52 -9.49
CA ILE A 293 0.40 -1.73 -10.87
C ILE A 293 -0.71 -0.71 -11.12
N ASP A 294 -0.49 0.20 -12.06
CA ASP A 294 -1.48 1.23 -12.38
C ASP A 294 -2.74 0.58 -12.98
N SER A 295 -3.92 0.94 -12.46
CA SER A 295 -5.19 0.32 -12.86
C SER A 295 -5.70 0.80 -14.22
N LYS A 296 -5.17 1.90 -14.77
CA LYS A 296 -5.55 2.47 -16.06
C LYS A 296 -4.71 1.91 -17.20
N ASP A 297 -3.40 1.77 -17.01
CA ASP A 297 -2.46 1.38 -18.07
C ASP A 297 -1.59 0.16 -17.75
N PHE A 298 -1.75 -0.45 -16.57
CA PHE A 298 -1.02 -1.65 -16.13
C PHE A 298 0.51 -1.49 -16.06
N GLN A 299 1.02 -0.25 -16.00
CA GLN A 299 2.42 -0.01 -15.73
C GLN A 299 2.79 -0.54 -14.34
N TYR A 300 3.86 -1.33 -14.27
CA TYR A 300 4.46 -1.78 -13.02
C TYR A 300 5.43 -0.70 -12.52
N SER A 301 4.98 0.06 -11.52
CA SER A 301 5.69 1.19 -10.95
C SER A 301 6.31 0.82 -9.60
N THR A 302 7.55 1.26 -9.39
CA THR A 302 8.30 1.01 -8.16
C THR A 302 8.90 2.31 -7.64
N ASN A 303 9.01 2.44 -6.32
CA ASN A 303 9.76 3.53 -5.67
C ASN A 303 11.29 3.30 -5.71
N GLY A 304 11.76 2.37 -6.55
CA GLY A 304 13.13 1.89 -6.55
C GLY A 304 13.46 1.04 -5.31
N TYR A 305 14.75 1.01 -4.96
CA TYR A 305 15.30 0.17 -3.88
C TYR A 305 15.99 0.98 -2.76
N LYS A 306 15.98 2.32 -2.82
CA LYS A 306 16.68 3.17 -1.84
C LYS A 306 15.86 3.40 -0.56
N SER A 307 14.56 3.44 -0.69
CA SER A 307 13.61 3.55 0.41
C SER A 307 12.37 2.72 0.10
N PHE A 308 11.67 2.33 1.16
CA PHE A 308 10.37 1.70 1.11
C PHE A 308 9.62 2.06 2.40
N GLN A 309 8.30 1.97 2.33
CA GLN A 309 7.40 2.29 3.43
C GLN A 309 7.00 1.04 4.19
N VAL A 310 6.64 1.21 5.45
CA VAL A 310 6.06 0.19 6.32
C VAL A 310 4.66 0.62 6.75
N GLY A 311 3.92 -0.26 7.43
CA GLY A 311 2.55 -0.02 7.84
C GLY A 311 2.43 0.78 9.13
N GLY A 312 1.61 1.82 9.11
CA GLY A 312 1.09 2.57 10.26
C GLY A 312 -0.43 2.44 10.39
N PHE A 313 -1.02 3.30 11.22
CA PHE A 313 -2.48 3.42 11.32
C PHE A 313 -2.89 4.80 11.82
N GLU A 314 -4.08 5.22 11.43
CA GLU A 314 -4.79 6.38 11.99
C GLU A 314 -5.70 5.96 13.15
N TRP A 315 -5.96 6.86 14.11
CA TRP A 315 -6.93 6.61 15.18
C TRP A 315 -8.37 6.46 14.66
N SER A 316 -8.63 6.87 13.42
CA SER A 316 -9.85 6.58 12.67
C SER A 316 -10.04 5.08 12.35
N GLY A 317 -8.98 4.28 12.53
CA GLY A 317 -8.97 2.85 12.25
C GLY A 317 -8.61 2.48 10.82
N HIS A 318 -8.06 3.43 10.05
CA HIS A 318 -7.54 3.18 8.70
C HIS A 318 -6.05 2.84 8.74
N PHE A 319 -5.62 2.04 7.77
CA PHE A 319 -4.21 1.75 7.51
C PHE A 319 -3.52 2.97 6.89
N ASP A 320 -2.25 3.16 7.20
CA ASP A 320 -1.42 4.23 6.65
C ASP A 320 -0.05 3.70 6.22
N TRP A 321 0.60 4.35 5.26
CA TRP A 321 1.96 4.07 4.83
C TRP A 321 2.92 5.08 5.45
N ILE A 322 3.88 4.59 6.24
CA ILE A 322 4.85 5.43 6.95
C ILE A 322 6.27 5.14 6.51
N GLU A 323 7.13 6.14 6.61
CA GLU A 323 8.56 5.98 6.42
C GLU A 323 9.19 5.19 7.59
N LEU A 324 10.31 4.53 7.31
CA LEU A 324 11.09 3.88 8.35
C LEU A 324 11.61 4.91 9.36
N SER A 325 11.34 4.69 10.64
CA SER A 325 11.86 5.55 11.70
C SER A 325 13.37 5.39 11.84
N ASP A 326 14.04 6.43 12.35
CA ASP A 326 15.48 6.38 12.60
C ASP A 326 15.86 5.34 13.66
N ARG A 327 14.94 5.03 14.59
CA ARG A 327 15.09 3.95 15.56
C ARG A 327 15.20 2.60 14.85
N GLU A 328 14.33 2.35 13.86
CA GLU A 328 14.33 1.11 13.09
C GLU A 328 15.54 1.03 12.16
N LYS A 329 15.91 2.11 11.47
CA LYS A 329 17.15 2.16 10.66
C LYS A 329 18.38 1.83 11.50
N LYS A 330 18.47 2.35 12.73
CA LYS A 330 19.55 2.03 13.67
C LYS A 330 19.50 0.58 14.14
N ARG A 331 18.32 -0.03 14.32
CA ARG A 331 18.19 -1.45 14.64
C ARG A 331 18.73 -2.33 13.52
N GLN A 332 18.31 -2.07 12.28
CA GLN A 332 18.79 -2.79 11.10
C GLN A 332 20.34 -2.78 11.01
N LEU A 333 20.96 -1.61 11.21
CA LEU A 333 22.43 -1.47 11.20
C LEU A 333 23.14 -2.26 12.33
N ARG A 334 22.45 -2.58 13.43
CA ARG A 334 23.00 -3.37 14.53
C ARG A 334 22.78 -4.87 14.37
N GLU A 335 21.67 -5.28 13.77
CA GLU A 335 21.18 -6.66 13.80
C GLU A 335 21.29 -7.39 12.45
N CYS A 336 21.70 -6.70 11.38
CA CYS A 336 21.77 -7.26 10.04
C CYS A 336 23.12 -6.98 9.40
N ASP A 337 23.84 -8.04 9.03
CA ASP A 337 25.18 -7.98 8.41
C ASP A 337 25.14 -7.68 6.90
N GLN A 338 23.97 -7.32 6.36
CA GLN A 338 23.76 -6.99 4.95
C GLN A 338 23.60 -5.47 4.77
N PRO A 339 23.68 -4.94 3.53
CA PRO A 339 23.27 -3.58 3.26
C PRO A 339 21.87 -3.32 3.83
N ARG A 340 21.72 -2.21 4.58
CA ARG A 340 20.50 -1.89 5.32
C ARG A 340 19.24 -1.94 4.44
N GLU A 341 19.36 -1.54 3.18
CA GLU A 341 18.28 -1.51 2.19
C GLU A 341 17.68 -2.89 1.89
N ILE A 342 18.39 -3.97 2.21
CA ILE A 342 17.93 -5.36 2.03
C ILE A 342 17.66 -6.09 3.34
N CYS A 343 17.84 -5.41 4.48
CA CYS A 343 17.56 -5.98 5.79
C CYS A 343 16.05 -6.00 6.07
N PRO A 344 15.52 -7.04 6.74
CA PRO A 344 14.14 -7.03 7.23
C PRO A 344 13.88 -5.79 8.09
N ALA A 345 12.74 -5.13 7.86
CA ALA A 345 12.31 -3.97 8.63
C ALA A 345 11.07 -4.29 9.45
N TYR A 346 11.05 -3.92 10.72
CA TYR A 346 9.84 -4.04 11.53
C TYR A 346 8.78 -3.06 11.07
N SER A 347 7.56 -3.57 10.98
CA SER A 347 6.39 -2.83 10.53
C SER A 347 5.34 -2.82 11.66
N PRO A 348 4.93 -1.64 12.18
CA PRO A 348 3.90 -1.56 13.21
C PRO A 348 2.60 -2.27 12.83
N THR A 349 2.19 -2.12 11.57
CA THR A 349 1.02 -2.78 11.00
C THR A 349 1.35 -3.39 9.63
N MET A 350 0.38 -4.04 8.98
CA MET A 350 0.50 -4.48 7.59
C MET A 350 -0.74 -4.09 6.80
N ALA A 351 -0.60 -3.92 5.49
CA ALA A 351 -1.73 -3.70 4.59
C ALA A 351 -2.71 -4.89 4.62
N GLY A 352 -2.18 -6.11 4.78
CA GLY A 352 -2.97 -7.33 5.01
C GLY A 352 -3.42 -8.06 3.75
N GLY A 353 -3.33 -7.44 2.56
CA GLY A 353 -3.55 -8.09 1.26
C GLY A 353 -2.55 -9.23 1.00
N LEU A 354 -1.26 -8.88 1.11
CA LEU A 354 -0.15 -9.76 0.76
C LEU A 354 0.74 -10.01 1.97
N PHE A 355 0.84 -11.26 2.43
CA PHE A 355 1.76 -11.64 3.51
C PHE A 355 2.03 -13.15 3.56
N ALA A 356 3.14 -13.52 4.19
CA ALA A 356 3.54 -14.89 4.47
C ALA A 356 3.54 -15.16 5.99
N ILE A 357 3.09 -16.35 6.40
CA ILE A 357 3.07 -16.78 7.79
C ILE A 357 3.23 -18.31 7.89
N ASP A 358 3.95 -18.80 8.91
CA ASP A 358 3.96 -20.24 9.23
C ASP A 358 2.53 -20.73 9.48
N ARG A 359 2.13 -21.82 8.80
CA ARG A 359 0.75 -22.32 8.84
C ARG A 359 0.32 -22.71 10.23
N ARG A 360 1.21 -23.31 11.03
CA ARG A 360 0.89 -23.69 12.41
C ARG A 360 0.73 -22.43 13.27
N TYR A 361 1.62 -21.46 13.12
CA TYR A 361 1.57 -20.20 13.85
C TYR A 361 0.33 -19.36 13.51
N PHE A 362 -0.14 -19.40 12.26
CA PHE A 362 -1.42 -18.80 11.88
C PHE A 362 -2.57 -19.30 12.76
N TRP A 363 -2.65 -20.61 13.00
CA TRP A 363 -3.67 -21.21 13.88
C TRP A 363 -3.36 -21.00 15.37
N ASP A 364 -2.10 -21.15 15.79
CA ASP A 364 -1.67 -20.98 17.19
C ASP A 364 -1.93 -19.56 17.71
N SER A 365 -1.71 -18.55 16.85
CA SER A 365 -1.96 -17.14 17.14
C SER A 365 -3.45 -16.77 17.08
N GLY A 366 -4.32 -17.73 16.75
CA GLY A 366 -5.77 -17.59 16.75
C GLY A 366 -6.38 -17.07 15.44
N SER A 367 -5.66 -17.19 14.32
CA SER A 367 -6.13 -16.86 12.95
C SER A 367 -6.86 -15.50 12.88
N TYR A 368 -7.77 -15.33 11.91
CA TYR A 368 -8.68 -14.19 11.91
C TYR A 368 -9.84 -14.37 12.90
N ASP A 369 -10.46 -13.25 13.30
CA ASP A 369 -11.73 -13.25 14.01
C ASP A 369 -12.87 -13.65 13.06
N GLU A 370 -13.40 -14.87 13.20
CA GLU A 370 -14.40 -15.44 12.28
C GLU A 370 -15.74 -14.68 12.27
N GLN A 371 -15.99 -13.85 13.30
CA GLN A 371 -17.16 -12.98 13.39
C GLN A 371 -16.99 -11.65 12.66
N MET A 372 -15.77 -11.30 12.20
CA MET A 372 -15.62 -10.21 11.25
C MET A 372 -16.29 -10.57 9.92
N ASP A 373 -17.00 -9.62 9.34
CA ASP A 373 -17.80 -9.82 8.14
C ASP A 373 -17.24 -9.00 6.98
N GLY A 374 -17.42 -9.47 5.74
CA GLY A 374 -16.96 -8.73 4.56
C GLY A 374 -15.45 -8.44 4.56
N TRP A 375 -15.10 -7.16 4.62
CA TRP A 375 -13.74 -6.63 4.51
C TRP A 375 -13.50 -5.50 5.52
N GLY A 376 -12.24 -5.32 5.93
CA GLY A 376 -11.79 -4.15 6.67
C GLY A 376 -11.48 -4.45 8.13
N GLY A 377 -10.45 -3.78 8.66
CA GLY A 377 -10.00 -3.89 10.05
C GLY A 377 -9.23 -5.16 10.41
N GLU A 378 -9.28 -6.21 9.58
CA GLU A 378 -8.64 -7.50 9.88
C GLU A 378 -7.11 -7.41 9.85
N ASN A 379 -6.57 -6.54 9.01
CA ASN A 379 -5.15 -6.30 8.87
C ASN A 379 -4.58 -5.63 10.13
N LEU A 380 -5.27 -4.62 10.67
CA LEU A 380 -4.90 -3.97 11.94
C LEU A 380 -5.12 -4.90 13.13
N GLU A 381 -6.20 -5.69 13.14
CA GLU A 381 -6.46 -6.70 14.19
C GLU A 381 -5.33 -7.70 14.30
N MET A 382 -4.96 -8.30 13.16
CA MET A 382 -3.86 -9.25 13.14
C MET A 382 -2.56 -8.56 13.50
N SER A 383 -2.36 -7.31 13.08
CA SER A 383 -1.15 -6.57 13.41
C SER A 383 -0.96 -6.38 14.92
N PHE A 384 -1.99 -5.86 15.58
CA PHE A 384 -1.98 -5.64 17.03
C PHE A 384 -1.88 -6.94 17.80
N ARG A 385 -2.58 -7.99 17.36
CA ARG A 385 -2.51 -9.32 17.97
C ARG A 385 -1.11 -9.92 17.87
N ILE A 386 -0.50 -9.95 16.69
CA ILE A 386 0.81 -10.57 16.48
C ILE A 386 1.87 -9.91 17.36
N TRP A 387 1.95 -8.57 17.34
CA TRP A 387 2.91 -7.84 18.16
C TRP A 387 2.65 -8.00 19.65
N GLN A 388 1.41 -7.82 20.11
CA GLN A 388 1.10 -7.93 21.54
C GLN A 388 1.29 -9.36 22.06
N CYS A 389 1.13 -10.39 21.22
CA CYS A 389 1.22 -11.80 21.63
C CYS A 389 2.60 -12.43 21.35
N GLY A 390 3.62 -11.62 21.04
CA GLY A 390 5.03 -12.05 21.02
C GLY A 390 5.59 -12.47 19.65
N GLY A 391 4.86 -12.25 18.56
CA GLY A 391 5.39 -12.37 17.20
C GLY A 391 5.97 -11.05 16.68
N THR A 392 6.43 -11.07 15.43
CA THR A 392 6.92 -9.87 14.72
C THR A 392 6.19 -9.71 13.39
N ILE A 393 6.13 -8.48 12.89
CA ILE A 393 5.69 -8.17 11.53
C ILE A 393 6.83 -7.48 10.83
N GLU A 394 7.23 -8.02 9.68
CA GLU A 394 8.45 -7.60 9.02
C GLU A 394 8.24 -7.41 7.51
N THR A 395 8.67 -6.27 6.99
CA THR A 395 8.77 -6.04 5.54
C THR A 395 10.09 -6.60 5.05
N ILE A 396 10.05 -7.44 4.00
CA ILE A 396 11.21 -8.13 3.43
C ILE A 396 11.57 -7.50 2.07
N PRO A 397 12.61 -6.64 1.99
CA PRO A 397 12.83 -5.80 0.80
C PRO A 397 13.20 -6.55 -0.47
N CYS A 398 13.79 -7.75 -0.34
CA CYS A 398 14.13 -8.59 -1.47
C CYS A 398 12.92 -9.37 -2.03
N SER A 399 11.77 -9.35 -1.33
CA SER A 399 10.51 -9.86 -1.83
C SER A 399 9.67 -8.70 -2.33
N ARG A 400 9.28 -8.72 -3.62
CA ARG A 400 8.49 -7.64 -4.23
C ARG A 400 7.32 -8.22 -5.01
N VAL A 401 6.14 -7.66 -4.78
CA VAL A 401 4.91 -8.06 -5.48
C VAL A 401 4.14 -6.80 -5.87
N GLY A 402 3.86 -6.64 -7.15
CA GLY A 402 2.98 -5.58 -7.64
C GLY A 402 1.53 -5.89 -7.35
N HIS A 403 0.76 -4.86 -7.00
CA HIS A 403 -0.66 -4.93 -6.71
C HIS A 403 -1.39 -3.84 -7.49
N VAL A 404 -2.55 -4.17 -8.07
CA VAL A 404 -3.39 -3.18 -8.76
C VAL A 404 -4.16 -2.34 -7.74
N PHE A 405 -3.75 -1.09 -7.53
CA PHE A 405 -4.47 -0.16 -6.68
C PHE A 405 -5.65 0.46 -7.43
N ARG A 406 -6.85 0.37 -6.84
CA ARG A 406 -8.10 0.91 -7.41
C ARG A 406 -8.53 2.15 -6.64
N ASP A 407 -9.08 3.13 -7.35
CA ASP A 407 -9.62 4.35 -6.75
C ASP A 407 -10.86 4.07 -5.86
N PHE A 408 -11.63 3.04 -6.20
CA PHE A 408 -12.77 2.56 -5.41
C PHE A 408 -12.95 1.04 -5.53
N HIS A 409 -13.67 0.45 -4.58
CA HIS A 409 -14.01 -0.96 -4.60
C HIS A 409 -15.23 -1.20 -5.49
N PRO A 410 -15.18 -2.10 -6.49
CA PRO A 410 -16.28 -2.31 -7.44
C PRO A 410 -17.35 -3.30 -6.95
N TYR A 411 -17.28 -3.71 -5.68
CA TYR A 411 -18.17 -4.69 -5.11
C TYR A 411 -19.05 -4.05 -4.05
N GLU A 412 -20.35 -4.21 -4.17
CA GLU A 412 -21.31 -3.85 -3.12
C GLU A 412 -21.18 -4.85 -1.97
N PHE A 413 -21.24 -4.40 -0.71
CA PHE A 413 -21.34 -5.31 0.42
C PHE A 413 -22.81 -5.68 0.63
N PRO A 414 -23.13 -6.95 0.93
CA PRO A 414 -24.51 -7.34 1.19
C PRO A 414 -25.13 -6.45 2.29
N ASN A 415 -26.29 -5.84 1.98
CA ASN A 415 -27.10 -5.02 2.89
C ASN A 415 -26.52 -3.67 3.33
N ASP A 416 -25.57 -3.08 2.58
CA ASP A 416 -24.99 -1.74 2.87
C ASP A 416 -24.45 -1.58 4.30
N ARG A 417 -24.04 -2.69 4.93
CA ARG A 417 -23.47 -2.68 6.28
C ARG A 417 -22.08 -2.05 6.25
N ASP A 418 -21.80 -1.21 7.24
CA ASP A 418 -20.44 -0.70 7.50
C ASP A 418 -19.55 -1.79 8.12
N THR A 419 -19.22 -2.78 7.31
CA THR A 419 -18.39 -3.93 7.70
C THR A 419 -17.00 -3.46 8.18
N HIS A 420 -16.39 -2.50 7.49
CA HIS A 420 -15.10 -1.92 7.89
C HIS A 420 -15.17 -1.32 9.30
N GLY A 421 -16.13 -0.42 9.57
CA GLY A 421 -16.29 0.19 10.89
C GLY A 421 -16.58 -0.82 11.99
N ILE A 422 -17.54 -1.74 11.76
CA ILE A 422 -17.90 -2.77 12.75
C ILE A 422 -16.70 -3.66 13.09
N ASN A 423 -15.97 -4.15 12.09
CA ASN A 423 -14.79 -4.99 12.29
C ASN A 423 -13.70 -4.23 13.04
N THR A 424 -13.44 -2.97 12.68
CA THR A 424 -12.47 -2.12 13.37
C THR A 424 -12.88 -1.84 14.83
N ALA A 425 -14.17 -1.68 15.11
CA ALA A 425 -14.67 -1.57 16.49
C ALA A 425 -14.45 -2.87 17.28
N ARG A 426 -14.71 -4.04 16.67
CA ARG A 426 -14.41 -5.35 17.30
C ARG A 426 -12.93 -5.46 17.65
N MET A 427 -12.04 -5.10 16.73
CA MET A 427 -10.60 -5.03 16.97
C MET A 427 -10.29 -4.09 18.15
N ALA A 428 -10.75 -2.85 18.08
CA ALA A 428 -10.39 -1.81 19.03
C ALA A 428 -10.80 -2.18 20.47
N LEU A 429 -12.01 -2.73 20.64
CA LEU A 429 -12.52 -3.21 21.93
C LEU A 429 -11.76 -4.41 22.53
N VAL A 430 -11.02 -5.17 21.70
CA VAL A 430 -10.21 -6.31 22.17
C VAL A 430 -8.77 -5.90 22.39
N TRP A 431 -8.20 -5.06 21.52
CA TRP A 431 -6.75 -4.88 21.41
C TRP A 431 -6.22 -3.50 21.77
N MET A 432 -7.07 -2.46 21.85
CA MET A 432 -6.63 -1.08 22.08
C MET A 432 -6.75 -0.61 23.55
N ASP A 433 -7.23 -1.45 24.47
CA ASP A 433 -7.41 -1.09 25.89
C ASP A 433 -8.17 0.25 26.03
N ASN A 434 -7.68 1.18 26.86
CA ASN A 434 -8.32 2.49 27.06
C ASN A 434 -8.20 3.42 25.84
N TYR A 435 -7.32 3.12 24.88
CA TYR A 435 -7.15 3.93 23.67
C TYR A 435 -8.31 3.78 22.68
N VAL A 436 -9.20 2.80 22.91
CA VAL A 436 -10.44 2.63 22.15
C VAL A 436 -11.32 3.91 22.16
N ASN A 437 -11.22 4.72 23.21
CA ASN A 437 -12.00 5.96 23.30
C ASN A 437 -11.57 7.00 22.25
N ILE A 438 -10.31 6.96 21.80
CA ILE A 438 -9.84 7.81 20.69
C ILE A 438 -10.49 7.34 19.38
N PHE A 439 -10.59 6.03 19.15
CA PHE A 439 -11.31 5.51 17.98
C PHE A 439 -12.79 5.92 17.98
N PHE A 440 -13.47 5.81 19.13
CA PHE A 440 -14.87 6.23 19.25
C PHE A 440 -15.10 7.75 19.18
N LEU A 441 -14.05 8.57 19.29
CA LEU A 441 -14.14 10.00 18.96
C LEU A 441 -14.34 10.21 17.45
N HIS A 442 -13.73 9.36 16.62
CA HIS A 442 -13.88 9.38 15.16
C HIS A 442 -15.17 8.67 14.72
N ARG A 443 -15.56 7.60 15.44
CA ARG A 443 -16.72 6.75 15.14
C ARG A 443 -17.67 6.59 16.34
N PRO A 444 -18.29 7.68 16.83
CA PRO A 444 -19.16 7.63 18.00
C PRO A 444 -20.41 6.77 17.78
N ASP A 445 -20.84 6.65 16.53
CA ASP A 445 -21.95 5.80 16.08
C ASP A 445 -21.72 4.31 16.38
N LEU A 446 -20.45 3.88 16.48
CA LEU A 446 -20.11 2.48 16.71
C LEU A 446 -20.04 2.08 18.19
N LYS A 447 -19.99 3.03 19.14
CA LYS A 447 -19.68 2.74 20.56
C LYS A 447 -20.58 1.68 21.21
N ASN A 448 -21.87 1.68 20.87
CA ASN A 448 -22.86 0.73 21.37
C ASN A 448 -23.55 -0.05 20.25
N HIS A 449 -22.88 -0.20 19.10
CA HIS A 449 -23.50 -0.78 17.92
C HIS A 449 -23.73 -2.30 18.10
N PRO A 450 -24.96 -2.81 17.93
CA PRO A 450 -25.29 -4.20 18.23
C PRO A 450 -24.56 -5.21 17.33
N ASP A 451 -24.29 -4.84 16.07
CA ASP A 451 -23.58 -5.71 15.12
C ASP A 451 -22.10 -5.94 15.48
N ILE A 452 -21.55 -5.22 16.46
CA ILE A 452 -20.23 -5.57 17.02
C ILE A 452 -20.24 -7.00 17.56
N GLY A 453 -21.35 -7.47 18.11
CA GLY A 453 -21.50 -8.86 18.55
C GLY A 453 -20.61 -9.27 19.73
N ASP A 454 -20.41 -10.58 19.90
CA ASP A 454 -19.67 -11.13 21.03
C ASP A 454 -18.15 -11.13 20.79
N LEU A 455 -17.42 -10.59 21.77
CA LEU A 455 -15.96 -10.49 21.78
C LEU A 455 -15.30 -11.47 22.76
N THR A 456 -16.08 -12.30 23.46
CA THR A 456 -15.61 -13.20 24.51
C THR A 456 -14.47 -14.10 24.03
N HIS A 457 -14.64 -14.72 22.85
CA HIS A 457 -13.62 -15.61 22.29
C HIS A 457 -12.27 -14.89 22.05
N ARG A 458 -12.28 -13.68 21.47
CA ARG A 458 -11.05 -12.90 21.22
C ARG A 458 -10.41 -12.40 22.52
N LYS A 459 -11.21 -11.98 23.50
CA LYS A 459 -10.70 -11.59 24.83
C LYS A 459 -10.09 -12.77 25.58
N LEU A 460 -10.66 -13.97 25.49
CA LEU A 460 -10.09 -15.19 26.06
C LEU A 460 -8.80 -15.60 25.38
N LEU A 461 -8.73 -15.50 24.04
CA LEU A 461 -7.50 -15.73 23.28
C LEU A 461 -6.37 -14.81 23.76
N ARG A 462 -6.64 -13.49 23.86
CA ARG A 462 -5.67 -12.50 24.34
C ARG A 462 -5.13 -12.85 25.74
N LYS A 463 -6.00 -13.30 26.65
CA LYS A 463 -5.61 -13.77 27.99
C LYS A 463 -4.78 -15.06 27.93
N LYS A 464 -5.21 -16.04 27.13
CA LYS A 464 -4.54 -17.36 26.98
C LYS A 464 -3.11 -17.22 26.47
N LEU A 465 -2.91 -16.36 25.48
CA LEU A 465 -1.60 -16.08 24.88
C LEU A 465 -0.74 -15.11 25.72
N ARG A 466 -1.27 -14.60 26.85
CA ARG A 466 -0.59 -13.65 27.75
C ARG A 466 -0.07 -12.41 27.00
N CYS A 467 -0.89 -11.90 26.09
CA CYS A 467 -0.51 -10.78 25.25
C CYS A 467 -0.30 -9.51 26.10
N LYS A 468 0.62 -8.66 25.64
CA LYS A 468 0.93 -7.36 26.23
C LYS A 468 -0.23 -6.36 26.03
N SER A 469 -0.16 -5.24 26.73
CA SER A 469 -1.11 -4.14 26.58
C SER A 469 -0.87 -3.34 25.31
N PHE A 470 -1.86 -2.56 24.89
CA PHE A 470 -1.71 -1.60 23.81
C PHE A 470 -0.73 -0.47 24.16
N ASN A 471 -0.66 -0.09 25.45
CA ASN A 471 0.37 0.86 25.90
C ASN A 471 1.78 0.31 25.67
N TRP A 472 2.01 -0.99 25.93
CA TRP A 472 3.29 -1.63 25.62
C TRP A 472 3.56 -1.61 24.10
N TYR A 473 2.55 -1.88 23.28
CA TYR A 473 2.68 -1.81 21.81
C TYR A 473 3.11 -0.41 21.35
N LEU A 474 2.46 0.64 21.84
CA LEU A 474 2.83 2.03 21.52
C LEU A 474 4.23 2.38 22.04
N GLU A 475 4.64 1.90 23.22
CA GLU A 475 5.98 2.23 23.75
C GLU A 475 7.14 1.47 23.09
N ASN A 476 6.88 0.24 22.63
CA ASN A 476 7.95 -0.67 22.20
C ASN A 476 7.96 -0.87 20.67
N ILE A 477 6.78 -0.92 20.05
CA ILE A 477 6.65 -1.20 18.62
C ILE A 477 6.50 0.10 17.84
N TYR A 478 5.61 0.99 18.27
CA TYR A 478 5.31 2.23 17.54
C TYR A 478 5.31 3.52 18.39
N PRO A 479 6.43 3.86 19.07
CA PRO A 479 6.57 5.07 19.88
C PRO A 479 6.53 6.37 19.07
N GLU A 480 6.78 6.28 17.75
CA GLU A 480 6.66 7.42 16.85
C GLU A 480 5.19 7.79 16.56
N LYS A 481 4.22 6.92 16.90
CA LYS A 481 2.79 7.23 16.73
C LYS A 481 2.37 8.32 17.70
N PHE A 482 1.93 9.45 17.15
CA PHE A 482 1.30 10.50 17.94
C PHE A 482 0.04 9.99 18.65
N VAL A 483 0.00 10.17 19.97
CA VAL A 483 -1.14 9.83 20.83
C VAL A 483 -1.71 11.13 21.41
N PRO A 484 -2.91 11.57 20.97
CA PRO A 484 -3.45 12.88 21.34
C PRO A 484 -3.66 13.14 22.85
N THR A 485 -3.57 12.10 23.67
CA THR A 485 -3.90 12.14 25.11
C THR A 485 -2.72 11.80 26.02
N LYS A 486 -1.53 11.53 25.46
CA LYS A 486 -0.36 11.06 26.21
C LYS A 486 0.83 11.97 25.96
N ASN A 487 1.50 12.39 27.03
CA ASN A 487 2.66 13.30 27.00
C ASN A 487 2.34 14.66 26.34
N VAL A 488 1.24 15.27 26.76
CA VAL A 488 0.72 16.54 26.21
C VAL A 488 0.45 17.52 27.35
N LEU A 489 0.55 18.82 27.08
CA LEU A 489 0.24 19.87 28.06
C LEU A 489 -1.26 19.99 28.29
N ALA A 490 -2.03 19.90 27.21
CA ALA A 490 -3.48 19.94 27.25
C ALA A 490 -4.06 19.27 25.99
N TYR A 491 -5.28 18.76 26.10
CA TYR A 491 -6.04 18.26 24.95
C TYR A 491 -7.53 18.43 25.18
N GLY A 492 -8.30 18.40 24.08
CA GLY A 492 -9.76 18.51 24.09
C GLY A 492 -10.25 19.69 23.26
N GLN A 493 -11.34 20.30 23.71
CA GLN A 493 -12.00 21.38 22.99
C GLN A 493 -11.36 22.73 23.34
N ILE A 494 -10.99 23.52 22.32
CA ILE A 494 -10.51 24.89 22.48
C ILE A 494 -11.71 25.83 22.41
N ARG A 495 -12.18 26.27 23.57
CA ARG A 495 -13.42 27.03 23.75
C ARG A 495 -13.14 28.48 24.09
N ALA A 496 -13.79 29.40 23.37
CA ALA A 496 -13.77 30.82 23.70
C ALA A 496 -14.49 31.06 25.05
N LEU A 497 -13.92 31.91 25.90
CA LEU A 497 -14.53 32.21 27.21
C LEU A 497 -15.72 33.17 27.13
N SER A 498 -15.72 34.08 26.14
CA SER A 498 -16.77 35.09 25.97
C SER A 498 -17.94 34.67 25.06
N LYS A 499 -17.83 33.53 24.36
CA LYS A 499 -18.86 33.02 23.44
C LYS A 499 -18.92 31.48 23.41
N GLU A 500 -20.05 30.91 23.01
CA GLU A 500 -20.20 29.46 22.77
C GLU A 500 -19.59 29.02 21.42
N LEU A 501 -18.37 29.46 21.14
CA LEU A 501 -17.63 29.15 19.92
C LEU A 501 -16.33 28.43 20.26
N CYS A 502 -15.99 27.45 19.44
CA CYS A 502 -14.86 26.56 19.63
C CYS A 502 -14.05 26.43 18.34
N ALA A 503 -12.74 26.24 18.46
CA ALA A 503 -11.91 25.91 17.31
C ALA A 503 -12.43 24.61 16.67
N ASP A 504 -12.52 24.58 15.34
CA ASP A 504 -13.09 23.48 14.58
C ASP A 504 -12.34 23.35 13.25
N ASP A 505 -12.04 22.12 12.84
CA ASP A 505 -11.41 21.83 11.54
C ASP A 505 -12.36 22.03 10.34
N LEU A 506 -13.62 22.41 10.59
CA LEU A 506 -14.70 22.60 9.63
C LEU A 506 -14.94 21.39 8.73
N SER A 507 -14.69 20.18 9.26
CA SER A 507 -14.80 18.92 8.52
C SER A 507 -13.91 18.86 7.27
N GLN A 508 -12.78 19.57 7.28
CA GLN A 508 -11.78 19.51 6.20
C GLN A 508 -11.10 18.14 6.16
N ASN A 509 -10.69 17.71 4.95
CA ASN A 509 -9.84 16.54 4.81
C ASN A 509 -8.37 16.96 4.92
N ASN A 510 -7.58 16.24 5.73
CA ASN A 510 -6.17 16.58 6.00
C ASN A 510 -5.23 16.34 4.79
N GLU A 511 -5.77 16.14 3.58
CA GLU A 511 -5.02 15.91 2.34
C GLU A 511 -4.25 17.16 1.88
N LYS A 512 -4.78 18.35 2.20
CA LYS A 512 -4.20 19.63 1.82
C LYS A 512 -4.23 20.58 3.01
N PRO A 513 -3.31 21.56 3.07
CA PRO A 513 -3.41 22.65 4.03
C PRO A 513 -4.77 23.33 3.98
N TYR A 514 -5.38 23.56 5.14
CA TYR A 514 -6.67 24.25 5.29
C TYR A 514 -6.59 25.32 6.36
N ASN A 515 -7.54 26.25 6.34
CA ASN A 515 -7.64 27.28 7.37
C ASN A 515 -8.37 26.68 8.58
N LEU A 516 -7.81 26.84 9.77
CA LEU A 516 -8.50 26.48 11.01
C LEU A 516 -9.72 27.39 11.16
N GLY A 517 -10.87 26.82 11.49
CA GLY A 517 -12.11 27.57 11.65
C GLY A 517 -12.57 27.68 13.09
N ILE A 518 -13.73 28.30 13.25
CA ILE A 518 -14.47 28.35 14.50
C ILE A 518 -15.91 27.90 14.26
N PHE A 519 -16.47 27.10 15.15
CA PHE A 519 -17.85 26.61 15.05
C PHE A 519 -18.54 26.62 16.42
N TRP A 520 -19.85 26.41 16.46
CA TRP A 520 -20.57 26.20 17.72
C TRP A 520 -19.95 25.05 18.51
N CYS A 521 -19.68 25.26 19.80
CA CYS A 521 -19.13 24.21 20.64
C CYS A 521 -20.08 23.01 20.69
N ALA A 522 -19.58 21.84 20.30
CA ALA A 522 -20.33 20.60 20.40
C ALA A 522 -20.61 20.26 21.86
N LYS A 523 -21.81 19.74 22.15
CA LYS A 523 -22.20 19.30 23.50
C LYS A 523 -21.44 18.08 23.99
N ILE A 524 -20.96 17.27 23.04
CA ILE A 524 -20.12 16.09 23.24
C ILE A 524 -18.93 16.33 22.34
N LEU A 525 -17.71 16.14 22.85
CA LEU A 525 -16.49 16.26 22.07
C LEU A 525 -16.56 15.47 20.77
N THR A 526 -16.33 16.15 19.65
CA THR A 526 -16.26 15.57 18.31
C THR A 526 -14.82 15.60 17.80
N LYS A 527 -14.51 14.73 16.84
CA LYS A 527 -13.23 14.75 16.12
C LYS A 527 -12.87 16.16 15.61
N SER A 528 -13.82 16.88 15.01
CA SER A 528 -13.57 18.21 14.40
C SER A 528 -13.11 19.27 15.40
N GLN A 529 -13.48 19.12 16.68
CA GLN A 529 -13.18 20.06 17.75
C GLN A 529 -12.12 19.52 18.73
N PHE A 530 -11.45 18.44 18.36
CA PHE A 530 -10.46 17.79 19.20
C PHE A 530 -9.05 18.21 18.81
N PHE A 531 -8.45 19.03 19.67
CA PHE A 531 -7.10 19.54 19.50
C PHE A 531 -6.22 19.14 20.68
N THR A 532 -4.92 19.14 20.44
CA THR A 532 -3.89 18.81 21.41
C THR A 532 -2.81 19.85 21.38
N LEU A 533 -2.37 20.28 22.55
CA LEU A 533 -1.17 21.07 22.76
C LEU A 533 -0.08 20.14 23.34
N THR A 534 0.93 19.83 22.55
CA THR A 534 2.00 18.90 22.92
C THR A 534 2.93 19.47 23.98
N ASP A 535 3.75 18.63 24.60
CA ASP A 535 4.84 19.03 25.51
C ASP A 535 5.90 19.92 24.83
N THR A 536 6.09 19.75 23.52
CA THR A 536 6.91 20.61 22.65
C THR A 536 6.20 21.91 22.21
N GLN A 537 5.03 22.21 22.79
CA GLN A 537 4.21 23.39 22.52
C GLN A 537 3.66 23.46 21.08
N VAL A 538 3.37 22.33 20.45
CA VAL A 538 2.73 22.30 19.12
C VAL A 538 1.22 22.14 19.28
N LEU A 539 0.46 23.06 18.70
CA LEU A 539 -1.00 22.98 18.63
C LEU A 539 -1.40 22.19 17.38
N ARG A 540 -2.06 21.04 17.55
CA ARG A 540 -2.35 20.11 16.45
C ARG A 540 -3.60 19.26 16.67
N ASN A 541 -4.10 18.67 15.60
CA ASN A 541 -4.90 17.44 15.68
C ASN A 541 -3.99 16.23 15.35
N GLU A 542 -4.57 15.07 15.04
CA GLU A 542 -3.78 13.87 14.73
C GLU A 542 -2.75 14.10 13.61
N LEU A 543 -3.17 14.69 12.49
CA LEU A 543 -2.39 14.76 11.25
C LEU A 543 -1.90 16.16 10.90
N SER A 544 -2.54 17.20 11.44
CA SER A 544 -2.28 18.60 11.06
C SER A 544 -1.95 19.49 12.24
N CYS A 545 -0.97 20.37 12.02
CA CYS A 545 -0.38 21.28 12.98
C CYS A 545 -0.73 22.73 12.61
N ALA A 546 -1.08 23.53 13.61
CA ALA A 546 -1.45 24.92 13.46
C ALA A 546 -0.22 25.80 13.21
N THR A 547 -0.28 26.61 12.15
CA THR A 547 0.77 27.52 11.71
C THR A 547 0.20 28.89 11.37
N VAL A 548 1.03 29.93 11.42
CA VAL A 548 0.63 31.29 11.06
C VAL A 548 1.47 31.76 9.87
N PRO A 549 0.86 31.99 8.69
CA PRO A 549 1.58 32.45 7.52
C PRO A 549 2.42 33.72 7.77
N HIS A 550 3.62 33.76 7.22
CA HIS A 550 4.43 34.97 7.21
C HIS A 550 3.78 36.03 6.30
N GLY A 551 3.59 37.25 6.80
CA GLY A 551 2.97 38.33 6.04
C GLY A 551 3.00 39.67 6.77
N ARG A 552 2.69 40.75 6.05
CA ARG A 552 2.47 42.08 6.64
C ARG A 552 0.98 42.23 6.94
N GLY A 553 0.64 42.40 8.22
CA GLY A 553 -0.74 42.53 8.69
C GLY A 553 -0.83 42.18 10.17
N ASP A 554 -1.66 42.95 10.89
CA ASP A 554 -1.93 42.76 12.32
C ASP A 554 -2.95 41.64 12.58
N VAL A 555 -3.61 41.13 11.53
CA VAL A 555 -4.57 40.02 11.56
C VAL A 555 -4.13 38.96 10.56
N ARG A 556 -4.06 37.69 10.98
CA ARG A 556 -3.65 36.57 10.12
C ARG A 556 -4.47 35.32 10.43
N VAL A 557 -4.87 34.60 9.38
CA VAL A 557 -5.61 33.35 9.51
C VAL A 557 -4.67 32.20 9.90
N VAL A 558 -5.10 31.36 10.83
CA VAL A 558 -4.37 30.16 11.25
C VAL A 558 -4.55 29.06 10.21
N LYS A 559 -3.45 28.44 9.78
CA LYS A 559 -3.45 27.34 8.82
C LYS A 559 -3.05 26.03 9.47
N MET A 560 -3.82 25.00 9.20
CA MET A 560 -3.49 23.61 9.53
C MET A 560 -2.70 23.04 8.36
N VAL A 561 -1.46 22.59 8.61
CA VAL A 561 -0.57 21.94 7.64
C VAL A 561 -0.19 20.55 8.14
N SER A 562 0.25 19.65 7.26
CA SER A 562 0.74 18.33 7.69
C SER A 562 1.83 18.49 8.75
N CYS A 563 1.68 17.78 9.86
CA CYS A 563 2.67 17.80 10.94
C CYS A 563 3.97 17.12 10.48
N MET A 564 5.11 17.76 10.76
CA MET A 564 6.40 17.10 10.62
C MET A 564 6.64 16.10 11.75
N ASP A 565 7.44 15.07 11.46
CA ASP A 565 7.79 14.01 12.40
C ASP A 565 8.39 14.57 13.69
N ASN A 566 7.99 14.00 14.84
CA ASN A 566 8.42 14.35 16.20
C ASN A 566 8.23 15.82 16.63
N ASP A 567 7.45 16.61 15.91
CA ASP A 567 7.17 18.01 16.25
C ASP A 567 8.37 18.99 16.25
N ASP A 568 9.59 18.51 15.95
CA ASP A 568 10.84 19.26 16.08
C ASP A 568 10.89 20.57 15.26
N TYR A 569 10.18 20.60 14.13
CA TYR A 569 10.18 21.71 13.18
C TYR A 569 8.82 22.39 13.04
N ASN A 570 7.81 21.93 13.78
CA ASN A 570 6.46 22.52 13.73
C ASN A 570 6.43 23.84 14.51
N GLU A 571 5.53 24.75 14.14
CA GLU A 571 5.44 26.05 14.81
C GLU A 571 4.84 25.91 16.22
N GLN A 572 5.37 26.70 17.15
CA GLN A 572 5.07 26.58 18.57
C GLN A 572 4.05 27.61 19.06
N TRP A 573 3.25 27.20 20.04
CA TRP A 573 2.16 27.93 20.67
C TRP A 573 2.29 27.83 22.19
N SER A 574 2.43 28.97 22.86
CA SER A 574 2.33 29.02 24.32
C SER A 574 0.88 29.17 24.76
N TYR A 575 0.51 28.53 25.87
CA TYR A 575 -0.78 28.72 26.53
C TYR A 575 -0.55 29.31 27.92
N GLU A 576 -0.75 30.62 28.05
CA GLU A 576 -0.46 31.39 29.26
C GLU A 576 -1.63 32.34 29.57
N ASN A 577 -2.08 32.37 30.82
CA ASN A 577 -3.16 33.27 31.28
C ASN A 577 -4.40 33.24 30.36
N GLU A 578 -4.83 32.04 29.94
CA GLU A 578 -5.98 31.84 29.03
C GLU A 578 -5.74 32.34 27.59
N HIS A 579 -4.51 32.73 27.21
CA HIS A 579 -4.17 33.16 25.86
C HIS A 579 -3.38 32.07 25.13
N LEU A 580 -3.75 31.81 23.88
CA LEU A 580 -2.96 30.99 22.95
C LEU A 580 -2.09 31.89 22.10
N ILE A 581 -0.77 31.86 22.32
CA ILE A 581 0.20 32.79 21.75
C ILE A 581 1.09 32.04 20.77
N HIS A 582 1.06 32.44 19.50
CA HIS A 582 1.97 31.88 18.50
C HIS A 582 3.39 32.44 18.69
N LEU A 583 4.34 31.59 19.07
CA LEU A 583 5.67 32.02 19.53
C LEU A 583 6.50 32.70 18.43
N ASN A 584 6.39 32.26 17.18
CA ASN A 584 7.17 32.81 16.08
C ASN A 584 6.75 34.25 15.73
N THR A 585 5.47 34.61 15.94
CA THR A 585 4.94 35.94 15.57
C THR A 585 4.62 36.82 16.78
N GLY A 586 4.50 36.25 17.98
CA GLY A 586 4.02 36.96 19.18
C GLY A 586 2.57 37.43 19.07
N LEU A 587 1.75 36.76 18.25
CA LEU A 587 0.33 37.09 18.05
C LEU A 587 -0.54 36.11 18.83
N CYS A 588 -1.68 36.59 19.32
CA CYS A 588 -2.63 35.83 20.13
C CYS A 588 -3.82 35.38 19.29
N LEU A 589 -4.30 34.16 19.52
CA LEU A 589 -5.52 33.62 18.92
C LEU A 589 -6.72 34.48 19.32
N ASP A 590 -7.51 34.91 18.35
CA ASP A 590 -8.56 35.90 18.55
C ASP A 590 -9.79 35.56 17.71
N HIS A 591 -10.97 35.67 18.32
CA HIS A 591 -12.24 35.49 17.63
C HIS A 591 -13.06 36.78 17.49
N MET A 592 -12.42 37.94 17.64
CA MET A 592 -13.06 39.24 17.45
C MET A 592 -13.73 39.33 16.08
N GLY A 593 -15.04 39.62 16.09
CA GLY A 593 -15.84 39.76 14.87
C GLY A 593 -16.21 38.45 14.17
N LEU A 594 -15.71 37.30 14.64
CA LEU A 594 -15.99 36.00 14.02
C LEU A 594 -17.36 35.44 14.44
N ARG A 595 -17.97 34.71 13.50
CA ARG A 595 -19.19 33.91 13.64
C ARG A 595 -18.87 32.44 13.37
N SER A 596 -19.83 31.56 13.65
CA SER A 596 -19.72 30.15 13.29
C SER A 596 -19.41 29.98 11.81
N SER A 597 -18.50 29.05 11.50
CA SER A 597 -17.95 28.76 10.17
C SER A 597 -16.99 29.81 9.59
N ASP A 598 -16.62 30.85 10.35
CA ASP A 598 -15.56 31.76 9.94
C ASP A 598 -14.16 31.16 10.21
N GLU A 599 -13.15 31.70 9.54
CA GLU A 599 -11.75 31.30 9.69
C GLU A 599 -11.14 31.93 10.95
N LEU A 600 -10.50 31.10 11.77
CA LEU A 600 -9.88 31.51 13.01
C LEU A 600 -8.57 32.26 12.75
N GLN A 601 -8.35 33.33 13.51
CA GLN A 601 -7.28 34.27 13.26
C GLN A 601 -6.44 34.54 14.51
N VAL A 602 -5.24 35.08 14.30
CA VAL A 602 -4.38 35.65 15.33
C VAL A 602 -4.25 37.16 15.13
N THR A 603 -4.22 37.90 16.23
CA THR A 603 -4.06 39.36 16.27
C THR A 603 -3.03 39.79 17.32
N ARG A 604 -2.75 41.08 17.46
CA ARG A 604 -1.84 41.57 18.51
C ARG A 604 -2.39 41.20 19.88
N CYS A 605 -1.54 40.62 20.73
CA CYS A 605 -1.91 40.24 22.08
C CYS A 605 -2.38 41.45 22.90
N ASP A 606 -3.54 41.31 23.52
CA ASP A 606 -4.16 42.27 24.44
C ASP A 606 -4.74 41.50 25.63
N ASN A 607 -4.11 41.66 26.81
CA ASN A 607 -4.47 40.95 28.03
C ASN A 607 -5.89 41.26 28.53
N ASP A 608 -6.44 42.41 28.13
CA ASP A 608 -7.78 42.86 28.52
C ASP A 608 -8.85 42.41 27.50
N SER A 609 -8.45 41.82 26.37
CA SER A 609 -9.37 41.38 25.33
C SER A 609 -10.11 40.10 25.73
N GLU A 610 -11.42 40.21 25.91
CA GLU A 610 -12.29 39.06 26.16
C GLU A 610 -12.34 38.09 24.96
N THR A 611 -11.95 38.53 23.76
CA THR A 611 -11.97 37.68 22.56
C THR A 611 -10.68 36.88 22.35
N GLN A 612 -9.65 37.15 23.13
CA GLN A 612 -8.38 36.40 23.11
C GLN A 612 -8.26 35.36 24.23
N ARG A 613 -9.33 35.17 24.99
CA ARG A 613 -9.38 34.24 26.12
C ARG A 613 -10.02 32.91 25.75
N TRP A 614 -9.26 31.84 25.96
CA TRP A 614 -9.57 30.48 25.56
C TRP A 614 -9.33 29.49 26.69
N THR A 615 -10.14 28.44 26.74
CA THR A 615 -9.92 27.27 27.59
C THR A 615 -9.70 26.04 26.74
N ILE A 616 -8.77 25.17 27.17
CA ILE A 616 -8.59 23.83 26.58
C ILE A 616 -9.25 22.85 27.55
N GLN A 617 -10.51 22.51 27.28
CA GLN A 617 -11.30 21.68 28.17
C GLN A 617 -10.88 20.21 28.06
N HIS A 618 -10.33 19.69 29.16
CA HIS A 618 -10.05 18.28 29.33
C HIS A 618 -11.36 17.54 29.58
N GLU A 619 -12.13 17.25 28.54
CA GLU A 619 -13.18 16.26 28.68
C GLU A 619 -12.52 14.89 28.88
N LYS A 620 -12.84 14.20 29.98
CA LYS A 620 -12.50 12.78 30.11
C LYS A 620 -13.13 12.08 28.92
N LEU A 621 -12.31 11.53 28.03
CA LEU A 621 -12.76 10.65 26.95
C LEU A 621 -13.53 9.49 27.62
N LEU A 622 -14.86 9.57 27.59
CA LEU A 622 -15.77 8.63 28.25
C LEU A 622 -15.58 7.21 27.73
#